data_AF-A0A7C4VPA8-F1
#
_entry.id   AF-A0A7C4VPA8-F1
#
_cell.length_a   1.000
_cell.length_b   1.000
_cell.length_c   1.000
_cell.angle_alpha   90.00
_cell.angle_beta   90.00
_cell.angle_gamma   90.00
#
_symmetry.space_group_name_H-M   'P 1'
#
loop_
_entity.id
_entity.type
_entity.pdbx_description
1 polymer ?
#
loop_
_entity_poly.entity_id
_entity_poly.type
_entity_poly.pdbx_seq_one_letter_code
_entity_poly.pdbx_strand_id
1 'polypeptide(L)'
;MKSLGVGVYWDEACSRPVSSLDWGVVEPGAQKNFTFYVRNEGNMPGYLSLSAVNWNPPIASSYMTLTWDYKGQVLEPYKSIKVTLTLLISQDIQGITNFNFDTVIGIG
;
A
#
# COMPACT_ATOMS: atom_id res chain seq x y z
N MET A 1 -18.92 7.99 20.14
CA MET A 1 -18.77 6.94 19.11
C MET A 1 -17.29 6.88 18.73
N LYS A 2 -16.69 5.69 18.65
CA LYS A 2 -15.32 5.50 18.17
C LYS A 2 -15.39 5.29 16.65
N SER A 3 -14.65 6.07 15.88
CA SER A 3 -14.53 5.89 14.44
C SER A 3 -13.08 5.55 14.09
N LEU A 4 -12.89 4.40 13.44
CA LEU A 4 -11.64 4.05 12.77
C LEU A 4 -11.84 4.36 11.29
N GLY A 5 -10.87 5.04 10.70
CA GLY A 5 -10.90 5.43 9.30
C GLY A 5 -9.50 5.79 8.85
N VAL A 6 -9.15 5.37 7.63
CA VAL A 6 -7.85 5.67 7.05
C VAL A 6 -8.06 6.08 5.60
N GLY A 7 -7.43 7.20 5.23
CA GLY A 7 -7.41 7.71 3.87
C GLY A 7 -6.01 7.63 3.28
N VAL A 8 -5.91 7.38 1.98
CA VAL A 8 -4.65 7.33 1.25
C VAL A 8 -4.66 8.39 0.15
N TYR A 9 -3.62 9.20 0.06
CA TYR A 9 -3.57 10.40 -0.78
C TYR A 9 -2.24 10.53 -1.52
N TRP A 10 -2.30 11.18 -2.67
CA TRP A 10 -1.12 11.52 -3.47
C TRP A 10 -0.35 12.72 -2.93
N ASP A 11 -1.01 13.58 -2.15
CA ASP A 11 -0.47 14.85 -1.66
C ASP A 11 -0.55 14.98 -0.14
N GLU A 12 0.34 15.79 0.42
CA GLU A 12 0.43 16.04 1.86
C GLU A 12 -0.83 16.68 2.45
N ALA A 13 -1.50 17.54 1.67
CA ALA A 13 -2.74 18.18 2.08
C ALA A 13 -3.93 17.21 2.13
N CYS A 14 -3.72 15.94 1.74
CA CYS A 14 -4.73 14.90 1.73
C CYS A 14 -5.98 15.31 0.92
N SER A 15 -5.76 15.93 -0.24
CA SER A 15 -6.81 16.47 -1.10
C SER A 15 -7.09 15.60 -2.33
N ARG A 16 -6.13 14.76 -2.74
CA ARG A 16 -6.20 13.89 -3.91
C ARG A 16 -6.16 12.43 -3.47
N PRO A 17 -7.32 11.78 -3.25
CA PRO A 17 -7.37 10.39 -2.82
C PRO A 17 -6.79 9.45 -3.88
N VAL A 18 -6.19 8.35 -3.44
CA VAL A 18 -5.73 7.26 -4.31
C VAL A 18 -6.86 6.27 -4.51
N SER A 19 -7.36 6.14 -5.74
CA SER A 19 -8.38 5.14 -6.10
C SER A 19 -7.79 3.88 -6.72
N SER A 20 -6.64 3.99 -7.38
CA SER A 20 -5.97 2.90 -8.08
C SER A 20 -4.50 3.25 -8.30
N LEU A 21 -3.68 2.22 -8.42
CA LEU A 21 -2.26 2.35 -8.71
C LEU A 21 -1.89 1.50 -9.92
N ASP A 22 -1.19 2.10 -10.87
CA ASP A 22 -0.57 1.37 -11.98
C ASP A 22 0.92 1.20 -11.70
N TRP A 23 1.36 -0.05 -11.54
CA TRP A 23 2.77 -0.39 -11.33
C TRP A 23 3.61 -0.27 -12.61
N GLY A 24 2.95 -0.13 -13.77
CA GLY A 24 3.54 -0.08 -15.09
C GLY A 24 4.23 -1.39 -15.46
N VAL A 25 5.17 -1.31 -16.40
CA VAL A 25 6.00 -2.45 -16.79
C VAL A 25 7.01 -2.75 -15.70
N VAL A 26 7.02 -4.00 -15.24
CA VAL A 26 7.96 -4.55 -14.28
C VAL A 26 8.74 -5.69 -14.91
N GLU A 27 10.02 -5.76 -14.61
CA GLU A 27 10.93 -6.81 -15.08
C GLU A 27 11.23 -7.79 -13.93
N PRO A 28 11.65 -9.03 -14.24
CA PRO A 28 12.16 -9.95 -13.21
C PRO A 28 13.23 -9.28 -12.35
N GLY A 29 13.10 -9.41 -11.03
CA GLY A 29 14.02 -8.78 -10.08
C GLY A 29 13.87 -7.28 -9.87
N ALA A 30 12.94 -6.64 -10.58
CA ALA A 30 12.73 -5.21 -10.43
C ALA A 30 12.13 -4.87 -9.06
N GLN A 31 12.40 -3.64 -8.64
CA GLN A 31 11.74 -2.99 -7.53
C GLN A 31 11.01 -1.76 -8.05
N LYS A 32 9.74 -1.60 -7.67
CA LYS A 32 8.94 -0.39 -7.94
C LYS A 32 8.50 0.25 -6.64
N ASN A 33 8.62 1.57 -6.57
CA ASN A 33 8.30 2.34 -5.38
C ASN A 33 7.24 3.40 -5.72
N PHE A 34 6.25 3.56 -4.84
CA PHE A 34 5.32 4.69 -4.87
C PHE A 34 5.18 5.29 -3.48
N THR A 35 5.21 6.61 -3.42
CA THR A 35 5.10 7.36 -2.17
C THR A 35 3.73 8.02 -2.06
N PHE A 36 3.12 7.88 -0.89
CA PHE A 36 1.77 8.34 -0.58
C PHE A 36 1.73 8.98 0.81
N TYR A 37 0.62 9.64 1.09
CA TYR A 37 0.28 10.13 2.42
C TYR A 37 -0.91 9.32 2.96
N VAL A 38 -0.74 8.72 4.13
CA VAL A 38 -1.79 7.97 4.83
C VAL A 38 -2.27 8.81 6.01
N ARG A 39 -3.55 9.12 6.05
CA ARG A 39 -4.17 9.93 7.11
C ARG A 39 -5.07 9.09 7.99
N ASN A 40 -4.93 9.24 9.30
CA ASN A 40 -5.93 8.75 10.24
C ASN A 40 -7.16 9.67 10.18
N GLU A 41 -8.24 9.19 9.59
CA GLU A 41 -9.52 9.91 9.52
C GLU A 41 -10.44 9.60 10.70
N GLY A 42 -10.01 8.69 11.57
CA GLY A 42 -10.66 8.35 12.82
C GLY A 42 -10.48 9.40 13.91
N ASN A 43 -11.14 9.15 15.05
CA ASN A 43 -11.05 10.00 16.24
C ASN A 43 -10.21 9.35 17.36
N MET A 44 -9.43 8.32 17.02
CA MET A 44 -8.55 7.60 17.95
C MET A 44 -7.17 7.38 17.34
N PRO A 45 -6.09 7.41 18.14
CA PRO A 45 -4.77 6.98 17.69
C PRO A 45 -4.78 5.49 17.33
N GLY A 46 -3.97 5.09 16.36
CA GLY A 46 -3.86 3.70 15.95
C GLY A 46 -2.59 3.41 15.17
N TYR A 47 -2.36 2.13 14.91
CA TYR A 47 -1.27 1.63 14.10
C TYR A 47 -1.76 1.28 12.70
N LEU A 48 -0.98 1.65 11.69
CA LEU A 48 -1.29 1.26 10.32
C LEU A 48 -0.91 -0.20 10.06
N SER A 49 -1.69 -0.86 9.21
CA SER A 49 -1.40 -2.19 8.67
C SER A 49 -1.44 -2.18 7.15
N LEU A 50 -0.70 -3.10 6.52
CA LEU A 50 -0.65 -3.27 5.08
C LEU A 50 -0.91 -4.73 4.72
N SER A 51 -1.71 -4.97 3.69
CA SER A 51 -1.93 -6.29 3.11
C SER A 51 -2.14 -6.19 1.60
N ALA A 52 -1.66 -7.20 0.88
CA ALA A 52 -1.95 -7.39 -0.54
C ALA A 52 -2.81 -8.64 -0.71
N VAL A 53 -4.02 -8.48 -1.22
CA VAL A 53 -5.04 -9.54 -1.31
C VAL A 53 -5.62 -9.62 -2.72
N ASN A 54 -6.44 -10.63 -2.98
CA ASN A 54 -7.12 -10.79 -4.28
C ASN A 54 -6.17 -10.79 -5.49
N TRP A 55 -4.99 -11.40 -5.33
CA TRP A 55 -4.01 -11.53 -6.41
C TRP A 55 -4.61 -12.27 -7.61
N ASN A 56 -4.42 -11.69 -8.79
CA ASN A 56 -4.85 -12.26 -10.05
C ASN A 56 -3.74 -12.08 -11.10
N PRO A 57 -3.11 -13.17 -11.59
CA PRO A 57 -3.37 -14.56 -11.21
C PRO A 57 -2.96 -14.84 -9.74
N PRO A 58 -3.62 -15.80 -9.04
CA PRO A 58 -3.29 -16.10 -7.64
C PRO A 58 -1.82 -16.48 -7.40
N ILE A 59 -1.17 -17.10 -8.38
CA ILE A 59 0.24 -17.49 -8.29
C ILE A 59 1.19 -16.27 -8.26
N ALA A 60 0.74 -15.07 -8.61
CA ALA A 60 1.56 -13.86 -8.55
C ALA A 60 2.06 -13.55 -7.14
N SER A 61 1.29 -13.87 -6.10
CA SER A 61 1.73 -13.68 -4.71
C SER A 61 2.92 -14.56 -4.30
N SER A 62 3.24 -15.60 -5.09
CA SER A 62 4.44 -16.42 -4.88
C SER A 62 5.70 -15.79 -5.46
N TYR A 63 5.55 -14.82 -6.35
CA TYR A 63 6.67 -14.16 -7.04
C TYR A 63 6.79 -12.68 -6.71
N MET A 64 5.83 -12.10 -6.00
CA MET A 64 5.77 -10.68 -5.73
C MET A 64 5.52 -10.41 -4.26
N THR A 65 6.24 -9.45 -3.71
CA THR A 65 6.11 -9.04 -2.30
C THR A 65 5.87 -7.55 -2.24
N LEU A 66 4.75 -7.15 -1.64
CA LEU A 66 4.46 -5.76 -1.31
C LEU A 66 4.95 -5.45 0.11
N THR A 67 5.73 -4.39 0.24
CA THR A 67 6.22 -3.88 1.52
C THR A 67 6.06 -2.36 1.58
N TRP A 68 6.33 -1.77 2.74
CA TRP A 68 6.38 -0.32 2.92
C TRP A 68 7.44 0.09 3.94
N ASP A 69 7.73 1.38 4.02
CA ASP A 69 8.71 1.96 4.94
C ASP A 69 8.13 2.35 6.32
N TYR A 70 6.83 2.16 6.57
CA TYR A 70 6.21 2.44 7.87
C TYR A 70 6.84 1.60 8.99
N LYS A 71 7.21 2.25 10.09
CA LYS A 71 8.02 1.66 11.18
C LYS A 71 7.23 1.34 12.45
N GLY A 72 5.90 1.38 12.38
CA GLY A 72 5.04 1.07 13.53
C GLY A 72 4.81 2.25 14.48
N GLN A 73 5.02 3.49 14.04
CA GLN A 73 4.69 4.67 14.83
C GLN A 73 3.18 4.88 14.95
N VAL A 74 2.70 5.23 16.15
CA VAL A 74 1.29 5.61 16.37
C VAL A 74 0.93 6.80 15.49
N LEU A 75 -0.19 6.71 14.77
CA LEU A 75 -0.74 7.82 13.98
C LEU A 75 -1.91 8.45 14.73
N GLU A 76 -1.68 9.66 15.24
CA GLU A 76 -2.69 10.44 15.95
C GLU A 76 -3.89 10.82 15.07
N PRO A 77 -5.08 11.09 15.67
CA PRO A 77 -6.26 11.52 14.94
C PRO A 77 -5.99 12.70 14.00
N TYR A 78 -6.49 12.61 12.77
CA TYR A 78 -6.39 13.64 11.72
C TYR A 78 -4.95 13.97 11.29
N LYS A 79 -3.95 13.21 11.75
CA LYS A 79 -2.58 13.32 11.28
C LYS A 79 -2.34 12.41 10.09
N SER A 80 -1.45 12.86 9.21
CA SER A 80 -0.98 12.10 8.07
C SER A 80 0.49 11.73 8.24
N ILE A 81 0.88 10.66 7.56
CA ILE A 81 2.26 10.24 7.45
C ILE A 81 2.59 9.87 6.02
N LYS A 82 3.77 10.27 5.57
CA LYS A 82 4.30 9.86 4.27
C LYS A 82 4.85 8.43 4.38
N VAL A 83 4.43 7.56 3.47
CA VAL A 83 4.90 6.18 3.35
C VAL A 83 5.25 5.86 1.91
N THR A 84 6.21 4.96 1.73
CA THR A 84 6.62 4.46 0.42
C THR A 84 6.30 2.97 0.34
N LEU A 85 5.34 2.62 -0.53
CA LEU A 85 5.06 1.24 -0.92
C LEU A 85 6.13 0.77 -1.90
N THR A 86 6.62 -0.44 -1.68
CA THR A 86 7.65 -1.09 -2.48
C THR A 86 7.15 -2.45 -2.94
N LEU A 87 6.98 -2.62 -4.25
CA LEU A 87 6.70 -3.91 -4.87
C LEU A 87 8.01 -4.52 -5.37
N LEU A 88 8.34 -5.69 -4.84
CA LEU A 88 9.51 -6.48 -5.22
C LEU A 88 9.04 -7.62 -6.12
N ILE A 89 9.69 -7.77 -7.27
CA ILE A 89 9.43 -8.86 -8.22
C ILE A 89 10.57 -9.86 -8.14
N SER A 90 10.26 -11.15 -7.99
CA SER A 90 11.25 -12.21 -8.01
C SER A 90 11.95 -12.28 -9.37
N GLN A 91 13.25 -12.61 -9.37
CA GLN A 91 14.00 -12.93 -10.59
C GLN A 91 13.47 -14.20 -11.27
N ASP A 92 12.85 -15.10 -10.51
CA ASP A 92 12.35 -16.40 -10.97
C ASP A 92 10.90 -16.36 -11.46
N ILE A 93 10.34 -15.17 -11.66
CA ILE A 93 8.96 -15.03 -12.14
C ILE A 93 8.79 -15.67 -13.52
N GLN A 94 7.79 -16.54 -13.66
CA GLN A 94 7.50 -17.26 -14.89
C GLN A 94 6.00 -17.30 -15.16
N GLY A 95 5.60 -17.19 -16.42
CA GLY A 95 4.22 -17.36 -16.85
C GLY A 95 3.25 -16.23 -16.44
N ILE A 96 3.73 -15.16 -15.79
CA ILE A 96 2.93 -13.99 -15.43
C ILE A 96 3.32 -12.83 -16.34
N THR A 97 2.42 -12.46 -17.24
CA THR A 97 2.58 -11.29 -18.13
C THR A 97 1.79 -10.08 -17.65
N ASN A 98 0.67 -10.32 -16.95
CA ASN A 98 -0.21 -9.32 -16.37
C ASN A 98 -0.58 -9.74 -14.95
N PHE A 99 -0.68 -8.78 -14.04
CA PHE A 99 -1.14 -9.03 -12.68
C PHE A 99 -1.96 -7.85 -12.14
N ASN A 100 -2.81 -8.12 -11.17
CA ASN A 100 -3.45 -7.14 -10.31
C ASN A 100 -3.64 -7.74 -8.91
N PHE A 101 -3.78 -6.87 -7.92
CA PHE A 101 -4.11 -7.23 -6.55
C PHE A 101 -4.69 -6.00 -5.85
N ASP A 102 -5.43 -6.23 -4.78
CA ASP A 102 -5.95 -5.18 -3.92
C ASP A 102 -4.93 -4.86 -2.82
N THR A 103 -4.65 -3.58 -2.64
CA THR A 103 -3.86 -3.09 -1.51
C THR A 103 -4.81 -2.62 -0.41
N VAL A 104 -4.76 -3.28 0.75
CA VAL A 104 -5.57 -2.92 1.92
C VAL A 104 -4.66 -2.25 2.94
N ILE A 105 -4.97 -0.98 3.24
CA ILE A 105 -4.35 -0.24 4.35
C ILE A 105 -5.42 -0.08 5.43
N GLY A 106 -5.11 -0.55 6.62
CA GLY A 106 -5.99 -0.47 7.79
C GLY A 106 -5.40 0.39 8.90
N ILE A 107 -6.24 0.72 9.89
CA ILE A 107 -5.81 1.31 11.16
C ILE A 107 -6.52 0.61 12.32
N GLY A 108 -5.78 0.27 13.38
CA GLY A 108 -6.29 -0.44 14.55
C GLY A 108 -5.41 -0.35 15.79
#